data_AF-A0A357F406-F1
#
_entry.id   AF-A0A357F406-F1
#
_cell.length_a   1.000
_cell.length_b   1.000
_cell.length_c   1.000
_cell.angle_alpha   90.00
_cell.angle_beta   90.00
_cell.angle_gamma   90.00
#
_symmetry.space_group_name_H-M   'P 1'
#
loop_
_entity.id
_entity.type
_entity.pdbx_description
1 polymer ?
#
loop_
_entity_poly.entity_id
_entity_poly.type
_entity_poly.pdbx_seq_one_letter_code
_entity_poly.pdbx_strand_id
1 'polypeptide(L)'
;MKAHGILSWILRILASIILLQTLFFKFTGAEESKYIFTELMGPENEAFGRIGSGLVELAAVVLLIYPATASVGAVLAIGVMFGAIFSHLTKLGIVVMNDGGTLFILAITTLLASLGTLWLHRRELPFLGRRL
;
A
#
# COMPACT_ATOMS: atom_id res chain seq x y z
N MET A 1 -15.65 -12.46 -20.79
CA MET A 1 -14.85 -12.47 -19.54
C MET A 1 -15.81 -12.46 -18.35
N LYS A 2 -15.61 -13.29 -17.32
CA LYS A 2 -16.49 -13.28 -16.13
C LYS A 2 -16.31 -11.96 -15.38
N ALA A 3 -17.40 -11.30 -14.96
CA ALA A 3 -17.37 -9.98 -14.30
C ALA A 3 -16.39 -9.90 -13.11
N HIS A 4 -16.20 -11.01 -12.39
CA HIS A 4 -15.21 -11.13 -11.31
C HIS A 4 -13.76 -10.89 -11.74
N GLY A 5 -13.39 -11.26 -12.98
CA GLY A 5 -12.04 -11.04 -13.50
C GLY A 5 -11.76 -9.57 -13.84
N ILE A 6 -12.76 -8.85 -14.35
CA ILE A 6 -12.65 -7.41 -14.63
C ILE A 6 -12.51 -6.64 -13.32
N LEU A 7 -13.38 -6.92 -12.35
CA LEU A 7 -13.33 -6.28 -11.03
C LEU A 7 -11.99 -6.53 -10.34
N SER A 8 -11.49 -7.77 -10.34
CA SER A 8 -10.17 -8.11 -9.80
C SER A 8 -9.06 -7.24 -10.40
N TRP A 9 -9.00 -7.13 -11.73
CA TRP A 9 -7.99 -6.31 -12.39
C TRP A 9 -8.12 -4.82 -12.06
N ILE A 10 -9.34 -4.29 -11.99
CA ILE A 10 -9.58 -2.89 -11.60
C ILE A 10 -9.00 -2.63 -10.21
N LEU A 11 -9.30 -3.47 -9.22
CA LEU A 11 -8.82 -3.30 -7.85
C LEU A 11 -7.28 -3.42 -7.76
N ARG A 12 -6.71 -4.40 -8.44
CA ARG A 12 -5.25 -4.64 -8.47
C ARG A 12 -4.49 -3.50 -9.13
N ILE A 13 -4.98 -3.01 -10.26
CA ILE A 13 -4.38 -1.87 -10.98
C ILE A 13 -4.53 -0.60 -10.17
N LEU A 14 -5.70 -0.34 -9.58
CA LEU A 14 -5.94 0.84 -8.74
C LEU A 14 -4.94 0.89 -7.58
N ALA A 15 -4.84 -0.19 -6.79
CA ALA A 15 -3.87 -0.25 -5.69
C ALA A 15 -2.43 -0.10 -6.19
N SER A 16 -2.07 -0.76 -7.29
CA SER A 16 -0.71 -0.72 -7.85
C SER A 16 -0.31 0.67 -8.33
N ILE A 17 -1.22 1.41 -8.98
CA ILE A 17 -0.96 2.78 -9.45
C ILE A 17 -0.73 3.71 -8.25
N ILE A 18 -1.57 3.62 -7.21
CA ILE A 18 -1.41 4.46 -6.03
C ILE A 18 -0.07 4.16 -5.33
N LEU A 19 0.28 2.88 -5.14
CA LEU A 19 1.56 2.50 -4.57
C LEU A 19 2.75 2.97 -5.44
N LEU A 20 2.68 2.80 -6.77
CA LEU A 20 3.74 3.29 -7.66
C LEU A 20 3.92 4.81 -7.58
N GLN A 21 2.83 5.55 -7.44
CA GLN A 21 2.89 6.99 -7.21
C GLN A 21 3.59 7.31 -5.88
N THR A 22 3.29 6.61 -4.77
CA THR A 22 3.98 6.84 -3.48
C THR A 22 5.45 6.47 -3.54
N LEU A 23 5.81 5.42 -4.29
CA LEU A 23 7.19 5.00 -4.50
C LEU A 23 8.05 6.08 -5.16
N PHE A 24 7.48 6.84 -6.11
CA PHE A 24 8.19 7.97 -6.72
C PHE A 24 8.67 8.96 -5.66
N PHE A 25 7.79 9.41 -4.76
CA PHE A 25 8.15 10.35 -3.69
C PHE A 25 9.15 9.75 -2.70
N LYS A 26 9.00 8.46 -2.38
CA LYS A 26 9.91 7.75 -1.48
C LYS A 26 11.30 7.60 -2.06
N PHE A 27 11.44 7.13 -3.30
CA PHE A 27 12.77 6.88 -3.86
C PHE A 27 13.48 8.15 -4.34
N THR A 28 12.74 9.18 -4.77
CA THR A 28 13.33 10.49 -5.10
C THR A 28 13.72 11.30 -3.86
N GLY A 29 13.23 10.92 -2.67
CA GLY A 29 13.48 11.67 -1.44
C GLY A 29 12.81 13.04 -1.45
N ALA A 30 11.58 13.09 -1.98
CA ALA A 30 10.75 14.29 -1.96
C ALA A 30 10.60 14.81 -0.51
N GLU A 31 10.52 16.13 -0.36
CA GLU A 31 10.50 16.79 0.96
C GLU A 31 9.36 16.28 1.85
N GLU A 32 8.17 16.08 1.28
CA GLU A 32 7.02 15.51 1.98
C GLU A 32 7.29 14.09 2.49
N SER A 33 7.94 13.26 1.68
CA SER A 33 8.30 11.91 2.11
C SER A 33 9.34 11.93 3.22
N LYS A 34 10.36 12.80 3.12
CA LYS A 34 11.38 12.96 4.17
C LYS A 34 10.78 13.46 5.48
N TYR A 35 9.86 14.42 5.40
CA TYR A 35 9.14 14.92 6.56
C TYR A 35 8.39 13.80 7.27
N ILE A 36 7.58 13.04 6.54
CA ILE A 36 6.81 11.90 7.10
C ILE A 36 7.73 10.92 7.82
N PHE A 37 8.80 10.44 7.17
CA PHE A 37 9.67 9.44 7.79
C PHE A 37 10.53 9.99 8.92
N THR A 38 10.85 11.29 8.91
CA THR A 38 11.49 11.98 10.03
C THR A 38 10.56 12.02 11.26
N GLU A 39 9.29 12.38 11.09
CA GLU A 39 8.30 12.39 12.17
C GLU A 39 8.04 10.98 12.73
N LEU A 40 8.07 9.95 11.87
CA LEU A 40 7.78 8.59 12.29
C LEU A 40 8.96 7.92 13.01
N MET A 41 10.19 8.13 12.54
CA MET A 41 11.36 7.33 12.91
C MET A 41 12.57 8.13 13.40
N GLY A 42 12.50 9.46 13.36
CA GLY A 42 13.62 10.35 13.66
C GLY A 42 14.50 10.62 12.42
N PRO A 43 15.22 11.77 12.38
CA PRO A 43 16.09 12.14 11.27
C PRO A 43 17.15 11.07 10.96
N GLU A 44 17.65 10.37 11.98
CA GLU A 44 18.69 9.36 11.86
C GLU A 44 18.23 8.07 11.15
N ASN A 45 16.93 7.74 11.25
CA ASN A 45 16.35 6.55 10.63
C ASN A 45 15.45 6.85 9.43
N GLU A 46 15.32 8.13 9.05
CA GLU A 46 14.48 8.62 7.95
C GLU A 46 14.69 7.79 6.68
N ALA A 47 15.93 7.69 6.22
CA ALA A 47 16.25 7.04 4.96
C ALA A 47 15.98 5.52 5.03
N PHE A 48 16.25 4.90 6.18
CA PHE A 48 15.97 3.49 6.40
C PHE A 48 14.46 3.21 6.34
N GLY A 49 13.67 4.04 7.04
CA GLY A 49 12.20 3.96 7.01
C GLY A 49 11.63 4.17 5.63
N ARG A 50 12.05 5.25 4.97
CA ARG A 50 11.54 5.65 3.65
C ARG A 50 11.87 4.63 2.57
N ILE A 51 13.14 4.24 2.46
CA ILE A 51 13.58 3.28 1.45
C ILE A 51 13.07 1.88 1.78
N GLY A 52 13.14 1.46 3.05
CA GLY A 52 12.64 0.15 3.49
C GLY A 52 11.15 -0.03 3.20
N SER A 53 10.33 0.94 3.58
CA SER A 53 8.89 0.94 3.25
C SER A 53 8.66 0.95 1.73
N GLY A 54 9.45 1.71 0.97
CA GLY A 54 9.37 1.72 -0.49
C GLY A 54 9.68 0.36 -1.12
N LEU A 55 10.68 -0.37 -0.61
CA LEU A 55 10.99 -1.71 -1.13
C LEU A 55 9.85 -2.71 -0.88
N VAL A 56 9.20 -2.63 0.30
CA VAL A 56 8.04 -3.47 0.63
C VAL A 56 6.85 -3.14 -0.27
N GLU A 57 6.60 -1.86 -0.52
CA GLU A 57 5.53 -1.42 -1.43
C GLU A 57 5.79 -1.83 -2.88
N LEU A 58 7.03 -1.75 -3.35
CA LEU A 58 7.41 -2.23 -4.68
C LEU A 58 7.17 -3.73 -4.82
N ALA A 59 7.51 -4.52 -3.80
CA ALA A 59 7.20 -5.94 -3.76
C ALA A 59 5.68 -6.18 -3.83
N ALA A 60 4.88 -5.40 -3.09
CA ALA A 60 3.42 -5.50 -3.13
C ALA A 60 2.87 -5.21 -4.54
N VAL A 61 3.37 -4.19 -5.23
CA VAL A 61 3.01 -3.86 -6.62
C VAL A 61 3.29 -5.03 -7.57
N VAL A 62 4.52 -5.58 -7.52
CA VAL A 62 4.90 -6.71 -8.40
C VAL A 62 3.98 -7.91 -8.17
N LEU A 63 3.72 -8.24 -6.90
CA LEU A 63 2.86 -9.36 -6.53
C LEU A 63 1.39 -9.14 -6.90
N LEU A 64 0.89 -7.90 -6.78
CA LEU A 64 -0.46 -7.52 -7.19
C LEU A 64 -0.64 -7.60 -8.71
N ILE A 65 0.38 -7.27 -9.51
CA ILE A 65 0.29 -7.32 -10.99
C ILE A 65 0.41 -8.75 -11.51
N TYR A 66 1.24 -9.60 -10.89
CA TYR A 66 1.39 -10.98 -11.32
C TYR A 66 0.19 -11.86 -10.88
N PRO A 67 -0.62 -12.42 -11.81
CA PRO A 67 -1.91 -13.04 -11.47
C PRO A 67 -1.84 -14.14 -10.41
N ALA A 68 -0.80 -14.98 -10.44
CA ALA A 68 -0.68 -16.11 -9.51
C ALA A 68 -0.27 -15.70 -8.08
N THR A 69 0.07 -14.42 -7.85
CA THR A 69 0.50 -13.92 -6.54
C THR A 69 -0.39 -12.80 -6.00
N ALA A 70 -1.53 -12.53 -6.64
CA ALA A 70 -2.42 -11.42 -6.30
C ALA A 70 -2.90 -11.46 -4.84
N SER A 71 -3.17 -12.65 -4.30
CA SER A 71 -3.55 -12.84 -2.89
C SER A 71 -2.44 -12.42 -1.92
N VAL A 72 -1.18 -12.77 -2.21
CA VAL A 72 0.00 -12.43 -1.40
C VAL A 72 0.29 -10.94 -1.49
N GLY A 73 0.24 -10.37 -2.71
CA GLY A 73 0.40 -8.93 -2.92
C GLY A 73 -0.64 -8.11 -2.17
N ALA A 74 -1.90 -8.58 -2.16
CA ALA A 74 -2.97 -7.93 -1.40
C ALA A 74 -2.73 -7.96 0.11
N VAL A 75 -2.29 -9.08 0.67
CA VAL A 75 -1.92 -9.17 2.11
C VAL A 75 -0.80 -8.19 2.45
N LEU A 76 0.23 -8.12 1.61
CA LEU A 76 1.36 -7.23 1.84
C LEU A 76 0.93 -5.75 1.79
N ALA A 77 0.15 -5.38 0.76
CA ALA A 77 -0.39 -4.02 0.63
C ALA A 77 -1.30 -3.65 1.83
N ILE A 78 -2.15 -4.57 2.30
CA ILE A 78 -2.97 -4.36 3.49
C ILE A 78 -2.09 -4.06 4.71
N GLY A 79 -1.04 -4.85 4.95
CA GLY A 79 -0.12 -4.63 6.06
C GLY A 79 0.57 -3.26 6.02
N VAL A 80 1.04 -2.85 4.85
CA VAL A 80 1.64 -1.52 4.66
C VAL A 80 0.60 -0.41 4.90
N MET A 81 -0.60 -0.52 4.34
CA MET A 81 -1.64 0.48 4.50
C MET A 81 -2.13 0.59 5.95
N PHE A 82 -2.17 -0.51 6.71
CA PHE A 82 -2.41 -0.44 8.14
C PHE A 82 -1.33 0.38 8.85
N GLY A 83 -0.06 0.19 8.52
CA GLY A 83 1.04 1.01 9.06
C GLY A 83 0.89 2.49 8.71
N ALA A 84 0.55 2.81 7.47
CA ALA A 84 0.33 4.18 7.01
C ALA A 84 -0.87 4.85 7.71
N ILE A 85 -2.03 4.17 7.74
CA ILE A 85 -3.25 4.68 8.40
C ILE A 85 -3.01 4.85 9.90
N PHE A 86 -2.40 3.87 10.56
CA PHE A 86 -2.07 3.96 11.98
C PHE A 86 -1.15 5.16 12.26
N SER A 87 -0.17 5.39 11.40
CA SER A 87 0.73 6.55 11.48
C SER A 87 -0.02 7.88 11.36
N HIS A 88 -0.97 7.98 10.44
CA HIS A 88 -1.87 9.14 10.32
C HIS A 88 -2.74 9.34 11.56
N LEU A 89 -3.30 8.27 12.12
CA LEU A 89 -4.19 8.37 13.28
C LEU A 89 -3.46 8.65 14.61
N THR A 90 -2.13 8.49 14.65
CA THR A 90 -1.36 8.59 15.91
C THR A 90 -0.31 9.69 15.92
N LYS A 91 0.48 9.85 14.84
CA LYS A 91 1.63 10.76 14.81
C LYS A 91 1.48 11.90 13.80
N LEU A 92 0.98 11.62 12.60
CA LEU A 92 1.00 12.58 11.50
C LEU A 92 -0.26 13.47 11.45
N GLY A 93 -1.41 12.95 11.86
CA GLY A 93 -2.71 13.56 11.58
C GLY A 93 -3.24 13.21 10.19
N ILE A 94 -4.48 13.61 9.89
CA ILE A 94 -5.11 13.34 8.58
C ILE A 94 -4.51 14.22 7.49
N VAL A 95 -4.28 15.50 7.78
CA VAL A 95 -3.69 16.47 6.85
C VAL A 95 -2.20 16.60 7.16
N VAL A 96 -1.36 16.34 6.17
CA VAL A 96 0.11 16.40 6.28
C VAL A 96 0.61 17.46 5.30
N MET A 97 1.45 18.39 5.75
CA MET A 97 2.03 19.43 4.89
C MET A 97 1.00 20.18 3.99
N ASN A 98 -0.21 20.42 4.50
CA ASN A 98 -1.32 21.05 3.76
C ASN A 98 -1.79 20.26 2.52
N ASP A 99 -1.61 18.94 2.48
CA ASP A 99 -2.07 18.05 1.40
C ASP A 99 -3.60 17.87 1.31
N GLY A 100 -4.36 18.51 2.21
CA GLY A 100 -5.81 18.38 2.30
C GLY A 100 -6.33 16.99 2.67
N GLY A 101 -5.47 16.11 3.21
CA GLY A 101 -5.81 14.72 3.54
C GLY A 101 -5.66 13.73 2.38
N THR A 102 -5.00 14.15 1.30
CA THR A 102 -4.79 13.32 0.10
C THR A 102 -4.10 12.00 0.44
N LEU A 103 -3.02 12.03 1.23
CA LEU A 103 -2.27 10.82 1.57
C LEU A 103 -3.12 9.83 2.38
N PHE A 104 -3.92 10.32 3.32
CA PHE A 104 -4.82 9.49 4.10
C PHE A 104 -5.90 8.84 3.23
N ILE A 105 -6.51 9.60 2.32
CA ILE A 105 -7.52 9.09 1.38
C ILE A 105 -6.91 8.03 0.45
N LEU A 106 -5.69 8.25 -0.06
CA LEU A 106 -4.99 7.28 -0.89
C LEU A 106 -4.68 5.99 -0.11
N ALA A 107 -4.30 6.10 1.17
CA ALA A 107 -4.05 4.94 2.03
C ALA A 107 -5.34 4.12 2.25
N ILE A 108 -6.47 4.78 2.55
CA ILE A 108 -7.76 4.11 2.70
C ILE A 108 -8.22 3.48 1.38
N THR A 109 -8.08 4.19 0.26
CA THR A 109 -8.46 3.69 -1.07
C THR A 109 -7.66 2.43 -1.42
N THR A 110 -6.35 2.46 -1.21
CA THR A 110 -5.47 1.30 -1.44
C THR A 110 -5.80 0.14 -0.51
N LEU A 111 -6.12 0.42 0.77
CA LEU A 111 -6.55 -0.61 1.72
C LEU A 111 -7.83 -1.30 1.24
N LEU A 112 -8.86 -0.53 0.85
CA LEU A 112 -10.13 -1.08 0.38
C LEU A 112 -9.96 -1.87 -0.91
N ALA A 113 -9.17 -1.36 -1.86
CA ALA A 113 -8.85 -2.08 -3.09
C ALA A 113 -8.11 -3.40 -2.84
N SER A 114 -7.17 -3.40 -1.89
CA SER A 114 -6.41 -4.58 -1.49
C SER A 114 -7.28 -5.59 -0.73
N LEU A 115 -8.17 -5.14 0.16
CA LEU A 115 -9.16 -6.00 0.84
C LEU A 115 -10.12 -6.65 -0.16
N GLY A 116 -10.61 -5.90 -1.14
CA GLY A 116 -11.44 -6.43 -2.21
C GLY A 116 -10.70 -7.47 -3.06
N THR A 117 -9.43 -7.18 -3.41
CA THR A 117 -8.56 -8.14 -4.12
C THR A 117 -8.36 -9.41 -3.31
N LEU A 118 -8.01 -9.28 -2.03
CA LEU A 118 -7.82 -10.41 -1.14
C LEU A 118 -9.10 -11.24 -1.01
N TRP A 119 -10.26 -10.59 -0.89
CA TRP A 119 -11.54 -11.29 -0.84
C TRP A 119 -11.80 -12.12 -2.10
N LEU A 120 -11.55 -11.56 -3.29
CA LEU A 120 -11.72 -12.27 -4.57
C LEU A 120 -10.74 -13.43 -4.73
N HIS A 121 -9.50 -13.28 -4.25
CA HIS A 121 -8.41 -14.26 -4.37
C HIS A 121 -8.15 -15.06 -3.08
N ARG A 122 -9.05 -15.04 -2.09
CA ARG A 122 -8.81 -15.63 -0.75
C ARG A 122 -8.50 -17.12 -0.78
N ARG A 123 -9.03 -17.85 -1.77
CA ARG A 123 -8.77 -19.28 -1.97
C ARG A 123 -7.39 -19.59 -2.56
N GLU A 124 -6.74 -18.58 -3.12
CA GLU A 124 -5.38 -18.65 -3.67
C GLU A 124 -4.33 -18.29 -2.60
N LEU A 125 -4.73 -17.98 -1.36
CA LEU A 125 -3.78 -17.75 -0.29
C LEU A 125 -2.95 -19.02 -0.01
N PRO A 126 -1.62 -18.91 0.03
CA PRO A 126 -0.77 -20.00 0.49
C PRO A 126 -1.22 -20.44 1.88
N PHE A 127 -1.31 -21.76 2.09
CA PHE A 127 -1.64 -22.42 3.37
C PHE A 127 -3.07 -22.24 3.90
N LEU A 128 -3.67 -21.06 3.81
CA LEU A 128 -5.02 -20.77 4.33
C LEU A 128 -6.13 -20.95 3.30
N GLY A 129 -5.84 -20.78 2.01
CA GLY A 129 -6.87 -20.72 0.96
C GLY A 129 -7.71 -21.99 0.82
N ARG A 130 -7.17 -23.16 1.16
CA ARG A 130 -7.89 -24.45 1.11
C ARG A 130 -8.98 -24.58 2.18
N ARG A 131 -8.99 -23.70 3.18
CA ARG A 131 -9.95 -23.72 4.30
C ARG A 131 -11.01 -22.60 4.20
N LEU A 132 -11.02 -21.80 3.13
CA LEU A 132 -11.86 -20.60 2.91
C LEU A 132 -12.83 -20.75 1.71
#